data_AF-A0A6P8J9H7-F1
#
_entry.id   AF-A0A6P8J9H7-F1
#
_cell.length_a   1.000
_cell.length_b   1.000
_cell.length_c   1.000
_cell.angle_alpha   90.00
_cell.angle_beta   90.00
_cell.angle_gamma   90.00
#
_symmetry.space_group_name_H-M   'P 1'
#
loop_
_entity.id
_entity.type
_entity.pdbx_description
1 polymer ?
#
loop_
_entity_poly.entity_id
_entity_poly.type
_entity_poly.pdbx_seq_one_letter_code
_entity_poly.pdbx_strand_id
1 'polypeptide(L)'
;MREVVRTLSSVSYQSSAKAHESPQDSSSTEDLKTIGRLKEDESKRTRADNTKAWLQGPLSLSRKGCRFELPMDMKLLEKLTPLEYVSNYCRINSRRKTLFRHYFMKNDKDKDGNVNHRELLKALRELYAQSISVQQVNEILHSLGIEKMCKNVTLNMFLAIAAFSERYLYSFLNNTSEYQEEKRTVLEETDFGALRWKLEGCAVSDEMKNILCVL
;
A
#
# COMPACT_ATOMS: atom_id res chain seq x y z
N MET A 1 -63.73 3.09 -6.78
CA MET A 1 -64.47 4.29 -7.22
C MET A 1 -63.46 5.42 -7.32
N ARG A 2 -63.17 6.08 -8.43
CA ARG A 2 -63.73 6.14 -9.79
C ARG A 2 -62.58 6.37 -10.78
N GLU A 3 -62.73 5.78 -11.96
CA GLU A 3 -62.06 6.12 -13.22
C GLU A 3 -62.40 7.55 -13.68
N VAL A 4 -61.55 8.13 -14.55
CA VAL A 4 -61.84 8.78 -15.86
C VAL A 4 -60.46 9.01 -16.52
N VAL A 5 -59.97 8.40 -17.62
CA VAL A 5 -60.46 8.15 -18.99
C VAL A 5 -59.95 9.19 -20.03
N ARG A 6 -59.18 8.67 -21.01
CA ARG A 6 -58.94 9.10 -22.42
C ARG A 6 -58.09 10.36 -22.65
N THR A 7 -57.20 10.42 -23.66
CA THR A 7 -57.42 10.08 -25.09
C THR A 7 -56.17 9.57 -25.82
N LEU A 8 -56.43 8.62 -26.73
CA LEU A 8 -55.58 8.12 -27.81
C LEU A 8 -55.36 9.19 -28.91
N SER A 9 -54.26 9.08 -29.65
CA SER A 9 -54.33 9.25 -31.10
C SER A 9 -53.28 8.40 -31.82
N SER A 10 -53.82 7.56 -32.70
CA SER A 10 -53.17 6.61 -33.59
C SER A 10 -52.83 7.27 -34.93
N VAL A 11 -51.67 6.94 -35.52
CA VAL A 11 -51.51 6.99 -36.98
C VAL A 11 -50.76 5.75 -37.44
N SER A 12 -51.49 4.93 -38.20
CA SER A 12 -51.05 3.78 -38.98
C SER A 12 -50.81 4.20 -40.42
N TYR A 13 -49.71 3.77 -41.05
CA TYR A 13 -49.65 3.63 -42.51
C TYR A 13 -48.81 2.41 -42.92
N GLN A 14 -49.56 1.40 -43.41
CA GLN A 14 -49.34 0.54 -44.58
C GLN A 14 -47.98 -0.15 -44.82
N SER A 15 -48.09 -1.48 -44.77
CA SER A 15 -47.19 -2.47 -45.35
C SER A 15 -47.32 -2.52 -46.87
N SER A 16 -46.20 -2.68 -47.58
CA SER A 16 -46.15 -3.12 -48.98
C SER A 16 -44.96 -4.03 -49.16
N ALA A 17 -45.23 -5.31 -49.37
CA ALA A 17 -44.24 -6.33 -49.69
C ALA A 17 -43.80 -6.21 -51.16
N LYS A 18 -42.48 -6.26 -51.40
CA LYS A 18 -41.90 -6.77 -52.64
C LYS A 18 -40.63 -7.56 -52.32
N ALA A 19 -40.64 -8.82 -52.72
CA ALA A 19 -39.48 -9.69 -52.77
C ALA A 19 -38.64 -9.37 -54.01
N HIS A 20 -37.32 -9.32 -53.87
CA HIS A 20 -36.37 -9.80 -54.88
C HIS A 20 -34.97 -9.98 -54.27
N GLU A 21 -34.45 -11.21 -54.42
CA GLU A 21 -33.08 -11.66 -54.63
C GLU A 21 -31.88 -11.03 -53.87
N SER A 22 -31.14 -11.93 -53.21
CA SER A 22 -29.77 -11.74 -52.71
C SER A 22 -28.76 -11.47 -53.83
N PRO A 23 -27.62 -10.85 -53.50
CA PRO A 23 -26.37 -11.60 -53.57
C PRO A 23 -25.57 -11.56 -52.26
N GLN A 24 -24.92 -12.68 -51.95
CA GLN A 24 -23.91 -12.81 -50.90
C GLN A 24 -22.73 -11.87 -51.16
N ASP A 25 -22.18 -11.24 -50.12
CA ASP A 25 -20.75 -10.97 -50.10
C ASP A 25 -20.17 -10.91 -48.67
N SER A 26 -18.95 -11.40 -48.56
CA SER A 26 -18.29 -11.96 -47.39
C SER A 26 -17.70 -10.93 -46.42
N SER A 27 -18.51 -10.40 -45.50
CA SER A 27 -18.04 -9.41 -44.49
C SER A 27 -18.43 -9.76 -43.06
N SER A 28 -18.44 -11.05 -42.68
CA SER A 28 -18.89 -11.46 -41.33
C SER A 28 -17.82 -12.21 -40.54
N THR A 29 -16.87 -12.86 -41.21
CA THR A 29 -15.88 -13.74 -40.56
C THR A 29 -14.65 -12.99 -40.05
N GLU A 30 -14.24 -11.93 -40.73
CA GLU A 30 -13.08 -11.12 -40.33
C GLU A 30 -13.40 -10.21 -39.13
N ASP A 31 -14.64 -9.71 -39.04
CA ASP A 31 -15.09 -8.93 -37.88
C ASP A 31 -15.23 -9.81 -36.63
N LEU A 32 -15.71 -11.05 -36.78
CA LEU A 32 -15.77 -12.03 -35.68
C LEU A 32 -14.37 -12.47 -35.20
N LYS A 33 -13.41 -12.63 -36.12
CA LYS A 33 -12.00 -12.89 -35.76
C LYS A 33 -11.36 -11.71 -35.04
N THR A 34 -11.65 -10.49 -35.49
CA THR A 34 -11.09 -9.26 -34.91
C THR A 34 -11.65 -9.02 -33.50
N ILE A 35 -12.97 -9.23 -33.30
CA ILE A 35 -13.61 -9.17 -31.98
C ILE A 35 -13.09 -10.28 -31.06
N GLY A 36 -12.86 -11.49 -31.58
CA GLY A 36 -12.26 -12.61 -30.83
C GLY A 36 -10.85 -12.28 -30.35
N ARG A 37 -10.03 -11.68 -31.21
CA ARG A 37 -8.64 -11.28 -30.88
C ARG A 37 -8.59 -10.14 -29.86
N LEU A 38 -9.49 -9.16 -29.97
CA LEU A 38 -9.63 -8.08 -28.99
C LEU A 38 -10.09 -8.59 -27.61
N LYS A 39 -11.05 -9.52 -27.57
CA LYS A 39 -11.50 -10.16 -26.31
C LYS A 39 -10.40 -11.03 -25.67
N GLU A 40 -9.58 -11.69 -26.49
CA GLU A 40 -8.47 -12.50 -26.00
C GLU A 40 -7.31 -11.62 -25.46
N ASP A 41 -7.03 -10.50 -26.11
CA ASP A 41 -6.05 -9.52 -25.64
C ASP A 41 -6.51 -8.78 -24.36
N GLU A 42 -7.81 -8.50 -24.24
CA GLU A 42 -8.41 -7.94 -23.01
C GLU A 42 -8.42 -8.95 -21.85
N SER A 43 -8.65 -10.24 -22.16
CA SER A 43 -8.55 -11.35 -21.20
C SER A 43 -7.11 -11.63 -20.75
N LYS A 44 -6.13 -11.40 -21.61
CA LYS A 44 -4.69 -11.49 -21.26
C LYS A 44 -4.23 -10.30 -20.42
N ARG A 45 -4.74 -9.08 -20.68
CA ARG A 45 -4.49 -7.88 -19.85
C ARG A 45 -5.08 -8.03 -18.44
N THR A 46 -6.33 -8.48 -18.33
CA THR A 46 -7.01 -8.68 -17.03
C THR A 46 -6.39 -9.81 -16.20
N ARG A 47 -5.86 -10.88 -16.82
CA ARG A 47 -5.11 -11.93 -16.10
C ARG A 47 -3.77 -11.45 -15.55
N ALA A 48 -3.09 -10.52 -16.22
CA ALA A 48 -1.85 -9.92 -15.71
C ALA A 48 -2.11 -9.02 -14.48
N ASP A 49 -3.22 -8.28 -14.46
CA ASP A 49 -3.59 -7.42 -13.33
C ASP A 49 -4.12 -8.20 -12.11
N ASN A 50 -4.75 -9.37 -12.30
CA ASN A 50 -5.26 -10.18 -11.19
C ASN A 50 -4.13 -10.80 -10.32
N THR A 51 -2.89 -10.86 -10.81
CA THR A 51 -1.71 -11.30 -10.02
C THR A 51 -1.32 -10.33 -8.90
N LYS A 52 -1.95 -9.15 -8.87
CA LYS A 52 -1.67 -8.05 -7.95
C LYS A 52 -2.88 -7.67 -7.08
N ALA A 53 -3.84 -8.57 -6.87
CA ALA A 53 -4.98 -8.31 -5.99
C ALA A 53 -4.56 -7.82 -4.57
N TRP A 54 -3.38 -8.23 -4.09
CA TRP A 54 -2.79 -7.76 -2.83
C TRP A 54 -2.25 -6.31 -2.86
N LEU A 55 -2.14 -5.67 -4.04
CA LEU A 55 -1.72 -4.29 -4.25
C LEU A 55 -2.90 -3.31 -4.37
N GLN A 56 -4.15 -3.80 -4.48
CA GLN A 56 -5.29 -2.96 -4.83
C GLN A 56 -6.20 -2.59 -3.64
N GLY A 57 -5.91 -3.10 -2.44
CA GLY A 57 -6.61 -2.74 -1.21
C GLY A 57 -5.81 -1.80 -0.31
N PRO A 58 -6.45 -1.06 0.61
CA PRO A 58 -5.74 -0.35 1.66
C PRO A 58 -4.84 -1.33 2.41
N LEU A 59 -3.63 -0.88 2.76
CA LEU A 59 -2.69 -1.72 3.48
C LEU A 59 -3.30 -2.15 4.82
N SER A 60 -3.61 -3.44 4.96
CA SER A 60 -3.97 -4.00 6.26
C SER A 60 -2.76 -3.83 7.18
N LEU A 61 -2.93 -3.04 8.24
CA LEU A 61 -1.92 -2.89 9.28
C LEU A 61 -1.79 -4.22 10.04
N SER A 62 -0.56 -4.67 10.28
CA SER A 62 -0.29 -5.89 11.02
C SER A 62 1.05 -5.84 11.74
N ARG A 63 1.10 -6.46 12.92
CA ARG A 63 2.35 -6.72 13.64
C ARG A 63 3.15 -7.89 13.06
N LYS A 64 2.63 -8.63 12.07
CA LYS A 64 3.33 -9.78 11.44
C LYS A 64 4.05 -9.42 10.14
N GLY A 65 3.87 -8.19 9.64
CA GLY A 65 4.48 -7.72 8.40
C GLY A 65 6.01 -7.58 8.47
N CYS A 66 6.47 -7.18 9.64
CA CYS A 66 7.88 -6.98 9.98
C CYS A 66 8.08 -7.43 11.42
N ARG A 67 9.33 -7.69 11.82
CA ARG A 67 9.76 -7.90 13.21
C ARG A 67 10.91 -6.95 13.49
N PHE A 68 10.83 -6.22 14.58
CA PHE A 68 11.96 -5.44 15.07
C PHE A 68 12.74 -6.27 16.07
N GLU A 69 14.05 -6.06 16.10
CA GLU A 69 14.99 -6.78 16.95
C GLU A 69 15.77 -5.76 17.78
N LEU A 70 16.31 -6.19 18.92
CA LEU A 70 17.31 -5.39 19.64
C LEU A 70 18.72 -5.88 19.28
N PRO A 71 19.72 -4.99 19.28
CA PRO A 71 21.10 -5.43 19.22
C PRO A 71 21.43 -6.30 20.43
N MET A 72 22.34 -7.25 20.24
CA MET A 72 22.84 -8.08 21.35
C MET A 72 23.55 -7.24 22.42
N ASP A 73 24.26 -6.20 22.00
CA ASP A 73 24.82 -5.17 22.88
C ASP A 73 23.97 -3.89 22.80
N MET A 74 23.28 -3.58 23.90
CA MET A 74 22.39 -2.42 23.99
C MET A 74 23.13 -1.09 23.88
N LYS A 75 24.44 -1.02 24.17
CA LYS A 75 25.24 0.19 24.00
C LYS A 75 25.38 0.63 22.55
N LEU A 76 25.13 -0.27 21.59
CA LEU A 76 25.08 0.09 20.17
C LEU A 76 23.98 1.12 19.89
N LEU A 77 22.90 1.11 20.65
CA LEU A 77 21.79 2.06 20.48
C LEU A 77 22.18 3.50 20.80
N GLU A 78 23.23 3.74 21.60
CA GLU A 78 23.72 5.09 21.93
C GLU A 78 24.32 5.81 20.72
N LYS A 79 24.75 5.04 19.71
CA LYS A 79 25.47 5.55 18.53
C LYS A 79 24.61 5.57 17.27
N LEU A 80 23.41 5.02 17.33
CA LEU A 80 22.53 4.89 16.18
C LEU A 80 21.50 6.00 16.17
N THR A 81 21.26 6.57 15.00
CA THR A 81 20.05 7.36 14.76
C THR A 81 18.82 6.44 14.68
N PRO A 82 17.61 6.95 14.96
CA PRO A 82 16.38 6.18 14.81
C PRO A 82 16.24 5.50 13.43
N LEU A 83 16.59 6.23 12.36
CA LEU A 83 16.54 5.69 10.99
C LEU A 83 17.54 4.55 10.77
N GLU A 84 18.77 4.68 11.27
CA GLU A 84 19.77 3.62 11.17
C GLU A 84 19.34 2.38 11.95
N TYR A 85 18.78 2.57 13.14
CA TYR A 85 18.24 1.46 13.92
C TYR A 85 17.15 0.71 13.15
N VAL A 86 16.09 1.39 12.67
CA VAL A 86 15.02 0.69 11.93
C VAL A 86 15.52 0.08 10.62
N SER A 87 16.56 0.64 10.01
CA SER A 87 17.17 0.09 8.79
C SER A 87 17.95 -1.19 9.06
N ASN A 88 18.65 -1.28 10.20
CA ASN A 88 19.53 -2.39 10.52
C ASN A 88 18.85 -3.51 11.33
N TYR A 89 17.85 -3.15 12.15
CA TYR A 89 17.21 -4.04 13.11
C TYR A 89 15.73 -4.32 12.80
N CYS A 90 15.30 -4.08 11.56
CA CYS A 90 14.00 -4.51 11.06
C CYS A 90 14.12 -5.71 10.13
N ARG A 91 13.36 -6.77 10.40
CA ARG A 91 13.19 -7.94 9.52
C ARG A 91 11.83 -7.87 8.86
N ILE A 92 11.83 -7.61 7.55
CA ILE A 92 10.60 -7.49 6.77
C ILE A 92 10.37 -8.80 6.03
N ASN A 93 9.16 -9.35 6.13
CA ASN A 93 8.83 -10.58 5.42
C ASN A 93 8.77 -10.35 3.89
N SER A 94 8.92 -11.42 3.10
CA SER A 94 9.02 -11.32 1.64
C SER A 94 7.81 -10.64 0.98
N ARG A 95 6.60 -10.88 1.52
CA ARG A 95 5.36 -10.27 1.01
C ARG A 95 5.39 -8.75 1.19
N ARG A 96 5.67 -8.26 2.40
CA ARG A 96 5.77 -6.82 2.71
C ARG A 96 6.93 -6.17 1.98
N LYS A 97 8.08 -6.85 1.88
CA LYS A 97 9.23 -6.33 1.11
C LYS A 97 8.87 -6.10 -0.36
N THR A 98 8.08 -6.99 -0.96
CA THR A 98 7.60 -6.86 -2.34
C THR A 98 6.63 -5.69 -2.48
N LEU A 99 5.71 -5.54 -1.53
CA LEU A 99 4.79 -4.41 -1.46
C LEU A 99 5.50 -3.07 -1.35
N PHE A 100 6.37 -2.91 -0.36
CA PHE A 100 7.08 -1.66 -0.14
C PHE A 100 7.97 -1.32 -1.35
N ARG A 101 8.67 -2.31 -1.90
CA ARG A 101 9.45 -2.12 -3.14
C ARG A 101 8.59 -1.62 -4.30
N HIS A 102 7.37 -2.13 -4.46
CA HIS A 102 6.47 -1.67 -5.52
C HIS A 102 6.20 -0.16 -5.42
N TYR A 103 5.86 0.34 -4.23
CA TYR A 103 5.58 1.77 -4.02
C TYR A 103 6.83 2.65 -4.12
N PHE A 104 8.00 2.13 -3.72
CA PHE A 104 9.27 2.80 -3.97
C PHE A 104 9.50 2.99 -5.47
N MET A 105 9.53 1.89 -6.24
CA MET A 105 9.82 1.93 -7.69
C MET A 105 8.78 2.72 -8.48
N LYS A 106 7.53 2.79 -8.00
CA LYS A 106 6.48 3.60 -8.62
C LYS A 106 6.73 5.12 -8.47
N ASN A 107 7.45 5.52 -7.43
CA ASN A 107 7.68 6.93 -7.09
C ASN A 107 9.13 7.39 -7.36
N ASP A 108 10.08 6.48 -7.50
CA ASP A 108 11.41 6.70 -8.11
C ASP A 108 11.25 6.88 -9.64
N LYS A 109 10.97 8.11 -10.06
CA LYS A 109 10.59 8.43 -11.45
C LYS A 109 11.79 8.47 -12.40
N ASP A 110 12.91 8.99 -11.90
CA ASP A 110 14.19 9.09 -12.58
C ASP A 110 14.98 7.78 -12.53
N LYS A 111 14.55 6.80 -11.73
CA LYS A 111 15.16 5.48 -11.60
C LYS A 111 16.61 5.56 -11.15
N ASP A 112 16.92 6.54 -10.31
CA ASP A 112 18.24 6.75 -9.75
C ASP A 112 18.50 5.86 -8.52
N GLY A 113 17.48 5.12 -8.08
CA GLY A 113 17.54 4.25 -6.91
C GLY A 113 17.33 4.98 -5.59
N ASN A 114 16.92 6.24 -5.63
CA ASN A 114 16.61 7.08 -4.49
C ASN A 114 15.21 7.70 -4.64
N VAL A 115 14.67 8.19 -3.53
CA VAL A 115 13.51 9.09 -3.56
C VAL A 115 13.79 10.31 -2.72
N ASN A 116 13.39 11.48 -3.22
CA ASN A 116 13.44 12.71 -2.43
C ASN A 116 12.25 12.78 -1.45
N HIS A 117 12.25 13.77 -0.56
CA HIS A 117 11.20 13.93 0.45
C HIS A 117 9.78 14.01 -0.14
N ARG A 118 9.58 14.68 -1.29
CA ARG A 118 8.27 14.78 -1.95
C ARG A 118 7.79 13.42 -2.45
N GLU A 119 8.68 12.65 -3.05
CA GLU A 119 8.38 11.29 -3.52
C GLU A 119 8.16 10.33 -2.36
N LEU A 120 8.91 10.46 -1.27
CA LEU A 120 8.71 9.69 -0.04
C LEU A 120 7.32 9.93 0.56
N LEU A 121 6.92 11.20 0.70
CA LEU A 121 5.57 11.57 1.16
C LEU A 121 4.50 10.94 0.28
N LYS A 122 4.67 11.05 -1.05
CA LYS A 122 3.72 10.50 -2.02
C LYS A 122 3.67 8.96 -1.93
N ALA A 123 4.81 8.30 -1.87
CA ALA A 123 4.93 6.85 -1.82
C ALA A 123 4.29 6.26 -0.56
N LEU A 124 4.52 6.87 0.62
CA LEU A 124 3.87 6.45 1.86
C LEU A 124 2.36 6.66 1.80
N ARG A 125 1.86 7.81 1.31
CA ARG A 125 0.41 8.00 1.17
C ARG A 125 -0.21 7.01 0.19
N GLU A 126 0.46 6.72 -0.92
CA GLU A 126 0.00 5.71 -1.87
C GLU A 126 0.00 4.29 -1.28
N LEU A 127 0.99 3.94 -0.45
CA LEU A 127 1.06 2.66 0.27
C LEU A 127 -0.19 2.43 1.13
N TYR A 128 -0.71 3.48 1.75
CA TYR A 128 -1.92 3.44 2.56
C TYR A 128 -3.18 3.86 1.79
N ALA A 129 -3.18 3.79 0.45
CA ALA A 129 -4.33 4.16 -0.38
C ALA A 129 -4.95 5.53 -0.04
N GLN A 130 -4.10 6.51 0.30
CA GLN A 130 -4.45 7.87 0.72
C GLN A 130 -5.24 7.97 2.04
N SER A 131 -5.33 6.90 2.83
CA SER A 131 -6.07 6.89 4.12
C SER A 131 -5.37 7.68 5.23
N ILE A 132 -4.10 8.05 5.04
CA ILE A 132 -3.35 8.89 5.97
C ILE A 132 -3.06 10.27 5.36
N SER A 133 -3.09 11.28 6.23
CA SER A 133 -2.79 12.66 5.89
C SER A 133 -1.29 12.91 5.73
N VAL A 134 -0.92 14.00 5.06
CA VAL A 134 0.48 14.45 4.96
C VAL A 134 1.07 14.74 6.34
N GLN A 135 0.26 15.23 7.27
CA GLN A 135 0.67 15.52 8.64
C GLN A 135 1.09 14.23 9.38
N GLN A 136 0.27 13.18 9.30
CA GLN A 136 0.60 11.87 9.88
C GLN A 136 1.88 11.28 9.27
N VAL A 137 2.10 11.43 7.96
CA VAL A 137 3.36 11.01 7.34
C VAL A 137 4.54 11.81 7.89
N ASN A 138 4.40 13.14 8.03
CA ASN A 138 5.45 13.97 8.61
C ASN A 138 5.77 13.61 10.05
N GLU A 139 4.79 13.23 10.87
CA GLU A 139 4.99 12.75 12.24
C GLU A 139 5.82 11.47 12.27
N ILE A 140 5.51 10.52 11.38
CA ILE A 140 6.31 9.29 11.21
C ILE A 140 7.74 9.64 10.82
N LEU A 141 7.94 10.49 9.80
CA LEU A 141 9.27 10.88 9.34
C LEU A 141 10.07 11.63 10.41
N HIS A 142 9.40 12.52 11.15
CA HIS A 142 10.01 13.25 12.26
C HIS A 142 10.47 12.32 13.39
N SER A 143 9.67 11.29 13.73
CA SER A 143 10.08 10.30 14.74
C SER A 143 11.33 9.51 14.34
N LEU A 144 11.59 9.38 13.04
CA LEU A 144 12.79 8.75 12.50
C LEU A 144 13.96 9.71 12.29
N GLY A 145 13.81 11.00 12.63
CA GLY A 145 14.83 12.03 12.39
C GLY A 145 15.03 12.38 10.91
N ILE A 146 14.03 12.12 10.05
CA ILE A 146 14.12 12.44 8.62
C ILE A 146 13.73 13.89 8.38
N GLU A 147 14.66 14.67 7.87
CA GLU A 147 14.44 16.07 7.54
C GLU A 147 13.56 16.26 6.30
N LYS A 148 12.83 17.38 6.24
CA LYS A 148 11.98 17.78 5.11
C LYS A 148 12.73 17.98 3.80
N MET A 149 14.06 18.15 3.87
CA MET A 149 14.93 18.37 2.71
C MET A 149 15.77 17.14 2.36
N CYS A 150 15.46 15.97 2.94
CA CYS A 150 16.16 14.74 2.60
C CYS A 150 15.99 14.42 1.11
N LYS A 151 17.12 14.27 0.40
CA LYS A 151 17.13 14.02 -1.05
C LYS A 151 17.39 12.56 -1.41
N ASN A 152 18.05 11.82 -0.51
CA ASN A 152 18.61 10.51 -0.84
C ASN A 152 18.05 9.45 0.10
N VAL A 153 16.80 9.04 -0.10
CA VAL A 153 16.23 7.87 0.58
C VAL A 153 16.37 6.67 -0.32
N THR A 154 17.32 5.80 0.00
CA THR A 154 17.55 4.55 -0.74
C THR A 154 16.39 3.57 -0.54
N LEU A 155 16.31 2.55 -1.39
CA LEU A 155 15.32 1.48 -1.23
C LEU A 155 15.35 0.85 0.18
N ASN A 156 16.52 0.57 0.74
CA ASN A 156 16.61 -0.06 2.07
C ASN A 156 16.04 0.83 3.17
N MET A 157 16.33 2.14 3.11
CA MET A 157 15.76 3.12 4.03
C MET A 157 14.24 3.19 3.86
N PHE A 158 13.75 3.24 2.63
CA PHE A 158 12.31 3.24 2.35
C PHE A 158 11.61 2.00 2.90
N LEU A 159 12.17 0.81 2.72
CA LEU A 159 11.62 -0.43 3.26
C LEU A 159 11.49 -0.36 4.78
N ALA A 160 12.51 0.16 5.46
CA ALA A 160 12.51 0.33 6.91
C ALA A 160 11.49 1.38 7.39
N ILE A 161 11.42 2.53 6.71
CA ILE A 161 10.44 3.59 6.98
C ILE A 161 9.02 3.05 6.80
N ALA A 162 8.76 2.31 5.71
CA ALA A 162 7.46 1.69 5.45
C ALA A 162 7.09 0.67 6.55
N ALA A 163 8.04 -0.18 6.96
CA ALA A 163 7.83 -1.14 8.04
C ALA A 163 7.55 -0.46 9.39
N PHE A 164 8.28 0.61 9.71
CA PHE A 164 8.06 1.39 10.94
C PHE A 164 6.73 2.13 10.89
N SER A 165 6.37 2.74 9.76
CA SER A 165 5.10 3.45 9.58
C SER A 165 3.90 2.54 9.86
N GLU A 166 3.99 1.26 9.47
CA GLU A 166 2.95 0.27 9.75
C GLU A 166 2.79 0.04 11.26
N ARG A 167 3.90 -0.10 12.00
CA ARG A 167 3.86 -0.24 13.47
C ARG A 167 3.39 1.01 14.19
N TYR A 168 3.83 2.17 13.71
CA TYR A 168 3.42 3.46 14.23
C TYR A 168 1.91 3.65 14.12
N LEU A 169 1.35 3.44 12.92
CA LEU A 169 -0.08 3.57 12.69
C LEU A 169 -0.88 2.49 13.42
N TYR A 170 -0.37 1.27 13.52
CA TYR A 170 -0.99 0.20 14.30
C TYR A 170 -1.11 0.57 15.78
N SER A 171 -0.01 1.05 16.38
CA SER A 171 0.00 1.50 17.78
C SER A 171 -0.95 2.67 18.01
N PHE A 172 -0.97 3.65 17.09
CA PHE A 172 -1.84 4.82 17.18
C PHE A 172 -3.33 4.47 17.08
N LEU A 173 -3.72 3.57 16.17
CA LEU A 173 -5.12 3.22 15.94
C LEU A 173 -5.66 2.21 16.99
N ASN A 174 -4.83 1.33 17.50
CA ASN A 174 -5.27 0.37 18.53
C ASN A 174 -5.49 1.01 19.89
N ASN A 175 -4.84 2.14 20.19
CA ASN A 175 -5.16 2.93 21.38
C ASN A 175 -6.63 3.41 21.41
N THR A 176 -7.37 3.28 20.30
CA THR A 176 -8.77 3.72 20.16
C THR A 176 -9.80 2.60 20.00
N SER A 177 -9.43 1.31 19.99
CA SER A 177 -10.32 0.23 19.54
C SER A 177 -10.19 -1.07 20.36
N GLU A 178 -11.32 -1.63 20.82
CA GLU A 178 -11.42 -2.90 21.58
C GLU A 178 -11.21 -4.19 20.75
N TYR A 179 -10.78 -4.07 19.48
CA TYR A 179 -10.54 -5.24 18.64
C TYR A 179 -9.28 -6.00 19.09
N GLN A 180 -9.34 -7.34 19.00
CA GLN A 180 -8.25 -8.25 19.42
C GLN A 180 -6.88 -7.75 18.96
N GLU A 181 -6.08 -7.27 19.92
CA GLU A 181 -4.69 -6.89 19.66
C GLU A 181 -3.94 -8.08 19.09
N GLU A 182 -3.33 -7.88 17.92
CA GLU A 182 -2.32 -8.83 17.45
C GLU A 182 -1.17 -8.80 18.45
N LYS A 183 -1.02 -9.86 19.23
CA LYS A 183 0.09 -9.96 20.18
C LYS A 183 1.43 -9.90 19.43
N ARG A 184 2.45 -9.34 20.08
CA ARG A 184 3.84 -9.47 19.64
C ARG A 184 4.18 -10.94 19.42
N THR A 185 5.07 -11.19 18.46
CA THR A 185 5.64 -12.53 18.30
C THR A 185 6.47 -12.88 19.53
N VAL A 186 6.65 -14.17 19.84
CA VAL A 186 7.46 -14.61 21.01
C VAL A 186 8.87 -14.03 20.97
N LEU A 187 9.47 -13.92 19.77
CA LEU A 187 10.79 -13.33 19.60
C LEU A 187 10.79 -11.82 19.89
N GLU A 188 9.80 -11.09 19.35
CA GLU A 188 9.68 -9.65 19.59
C GLU A 188 9.33 -9.35 21.05
N GLU A 189 8.55 -10.20 21.72
CA GLU A 189 8.32 -10.10 23.17
C GLU A 189 9.57 -10.41 23.98
N THR A 190 10.41 -11.35 23.51
CA THR A 190 11.70 -11.63 24.16
C THR A 190 12.63 -10.43 24.03
N ASP A 191 12.65 -9.75 22.89
CA ASP A 191 13.46 -8.56 22.65
C ASP A 191 12.92 -7.34 23.40
N PHE A 192 11.65 -7.02 23.29
CA PHE A 192 11.07 -5.77 23.83
C PHE A 192 10.42 -5.94 25.21
N GLY A 193 10.34 -7.16 25.73
CA GLY A 193 9.96 -7.44 27.09
C GLY A 193 10.95 -6.81 28.06
N ALA A 194 10.44 -6.14 29.10
CA ALA A 194 11.23 -5.40 30.07
C ALA A 194 12.25 -4.41 29.46
N LEU A 195 11.92 -3.80 28.31
CA LEU A 195 12.79 -2.86 27.58
C LEU A 195 13.41 -1.80 28.49
N ARG A 196 12.65 -1.27 29.45
CA ARG A 196 13.14 -0.28 30.43
C ARG A 196 14.36 -0.76 31.21
N TRP A 197 14.36 -2.01 31.67
CA TRP A 197 15.50 -2.59 32.40
C TRP A 197 16.66 -2.91 31.47
N LYS A 198 16.38 -3.31 30.22
CA LYS A 198 17.44 -3.55 29.22
C LYS A 198 18.19 -2.30 28.82
N LEU A 199 17.53 -1.14 28.88
CA LEU A 199 18.13 0.16 28.60
C LEU A 199 18.79 0.79 29.84
N GLU A 200 18.69 0.16 31.01
CA GLU A 200 19.28 0.68 32.24
C GLU A 200 20.81 0.76 32.11
N GLY A 201 21.37 1.93 32.44
CA GLY A 201 22.80 2.19 32.29
C GLY A 201 23.27 2.49 30.86
N CYS A 202 22.37 2.53 29.86
CA CYS A 202 22.68 2.94 28.49
C CYS A 202 22.28 4.40 28.26
N ALA A 203 23.16 5.20 27.66
CA ALA A 203 22.95 6.60 27.29
C ALA A 203 22.18 6.74 25.97
N VAL A 204 21.02 6.08 25.87
CA VAL A 204 20.19 6.09 24.66
C VAL A 204 19.43 7.41 24.52
N SER A 205 19.41 7.98 23.31
CA SER A 205 18.71 9.24 23.04
C SER A 205 17.20 9.11 23.25
N ASP A 206 16.53 10.22 23.51
CA ASP A 206 15.08 10.20 23.75
C ASP A 206 14.29 9.89 22.48
N GLU A 207 14.79 10.31 21.31
CA GLU A 207 14.23 9.93 20.00
C GLU A 207 14.28 8.42 19.80
N MET A 208 15.42 7.79 20.14
CA MET A 208 15.57 6.34 20.06
C MET A 208 14.62 5.64 21.04
N LYS A 209 14.52 6.10 22.30
CA LYS A 209 13.55 5.53 23.26
C LYS A 209 12.11 5.64 22.76
N ASN A 210 11.76 6.78 22.17
CA ASN A 210 10.41 7.02 21.65
C ASN A 210 10.05 6.01 20.55
N ILE A 211 10.96 5.75 19.60
CA ILE A 211 10.68 4.75 18.57
C ILE A 211 10.63 3.34 19.14
N LEU A 212 11.49 2.99 20.11
CA LEU A 212 11.49 1.65 20.72
C LEU A 212 10.22 1.39 21.53
N CYS A 213 9.62 2.42 22.14
CA CYS A 213 8.34 2.31 22.83
C CYS A 213 7.15 2.05 21.89
N VAL A 214 7.25 2.46 20.62
CA VAL A 214 6.19 2.23 19.62
C VAL A 214 6.16 0.77 19.14
N LEU A 215 7.30 0.08 19.15
CA LEU A 215 7.50 -1.28 18.65
C LEU A 215 6.98 -2.31 19.65
#